data_AF-A0A4Y7RV74-F1
#
_entry.id   AF-A0A4Y7RV74-F1
#
_cell.length_a   1.000
_cell.length_b   1.000
_cell.length_c   1.000
_cell.angle_alpha   90.00
_cell.angle_beta   90.00
_cell.angle_gamma   90.00
#
_symmetry.space_group_name_H-M   'P 1'
#
loop_
_entity.id
_entity.type
_entity.pdbx_description
1 polymer ?
#
loop_
_entity_poly.entity_id
_entity_poly.type
_entity_poly.pdbx_seq_one_letter_code
_entity_poly.pdbx_strand_id
1 'polypeptide(L)'
;MNPSELYKQAYNLHYKEGKSEEALTLYNQILNEFPSSKEATYSKSQISNIEGNVQKPKEKQQGHQETERQDTELSEYQVLVEERYPTLRFIASMYKGLAILVGVIVIITMFRSNDNIVLFFGSLVLGAIGVITLLAMSEGIRVFIDIEENTRKFTLQQSKK
;
A
#
# COMPACT_ATOMS: atom_id res chain seq x y z
N MET A 1 10.16 -28.92 -1.44
CA MET A 1 9.42 -27.78 -2.01
C MET A 1 10.26 -26.54 -1.77
N ASN A 2 10.47 -25.70 -2.78
CA ASN A 2 11.26 -24.47 -2.63
C ASN A 2 10.37 -23.31 -2.11
N PRO A 3 10.93 -22.22 -1.55
CA PRO A 3 10.13 -21.12 -1.00
C PRO A 3 9.19 -20.49 -2.03
N SER A 4 9.56 -20.47 -3.32
CA SER A 4 8.74 -19.92 -4.40
C SER A 4 7.48 -20.75 -4.67
N GLU A 5 7.60 -22.07 -4.68
CA GLU A 5 6.48 -23.00 -4.82
C GLU A 5 5.51 -22.92 -3.64
N LEU A 6 6.06 -22.89 -2.41
CA LEU A 6 5.26 -22.73 -1.20
C LEU A 6 4.51 -21.39 -1.22
N TYR A 7 5.18 -20.31 -1.63
CA TYR A 7 4.56 -18.99 -1.71
C TYR A 7 3.43 -18.96 -2.76
N LYS A 8 3.66 -19.55 -3.94
CA LYS A 8 2.65 -19.66 -4.99
C LYS A 8 1.42 -20.45 -4.51
N GLN A 9 1.63 -21.54 -3.78
CA GLN A 9 0.55 -22.34 -3.21
C GLN A 9 -0.24 -21.54 -2.17
N ALA A 10 0.45 -20.89 -1.23
CA ALA A 10 -0.17 -20.03 -0.22
C ALA A 10 -1.02 -18.91 -0.86
N TYR A 11 -0.47 -18.27 -1.90
CA TYR A 11 -1.15 -17.21 -2.64
C TYR A 11 -2.41 -17.69 -3.36
N ASN A 12 -2.37 -18.86 -4.00
CA ASN A 12 -3.55 -19.45 -4.64
C ASN A 12 -4.64 -19.79 -3.60
N LEU A 13 -4.27 -20.37 -2.46
CA LEU A 13 -5.20 -20.66 -1.38
C LEU A 13 -5.90 -19.39 -0.87
N HIS A 14 -5.15 -18.29 -0.73
CA HIS A 14 -5.68 -17.02 -0.28
C HIS A 14 -6.64 -16.38 -1.31
N TYR A 15 -6.19 -16.19 -2.55
CA TYR A 15 -6.91 -15.37 -3.53
C TYR A 15 -7.82 -16.13 -4.49
N LYS A 16 -7.53 -17.42 -4.77
CA LYS A 16 -8.34 -18.24 -5.69
C LYS A 16 -9.33 -19.13 -4.94
N GLU A 17 -8.90 -19.73 -3.83
CA GLU A 17 -9.73 -20.68 -3.09
C GLU A 17 -10.42 -20.05 -1.87
N GLY A 18 -9.98 -18.87 -1.42
CA GLY A 18 -10.54 -18.20 -0.24
C GLY A 18 -10.28 -18.93 1.08
N LYS A 19 -9.30 -19.85 1.10
CA LYS A 19 -8.88 -20.64 2.25
C LYS A 19 -7.76 -19.93 3.00
N SER A 20 -8.12 -18.80 3.62
CA SER A 20 -7.15 -17.91 4.28
C SER A 20 -6.37 -18.58 5.42
N GLU A 21 -6.95 -19.54 6.15
CA GLU A 21 -6.27 -20.26 7.23
C GLU A 21 -5.18 -21.22 6.71
N GLU A 22 -5.46 -21.93 5.63
CA GLU A 22 -4.47 -22.81 4.96
C GLU A 22 -3.35 -21.97 4.35
N ALA A 23 -3.69 -20.81 3.75
CA ALA A 23 -2.71 -19.87 3.24
C ALA A 23 -1.79 -19.32 4.35
N LEU A 24 -2.35 -18.93 5.49
CA LEU A 24 -1.58 -18.47 6.66
C LEU A 24 -0.60 -19.53 7.14
N THR A 25 -0.99 -20.81 7.14
CA THR A 25 -0.11 -21.91 7.54
C THR A 25 1.13 -21.97 6.65
N LEU A 26 0.94 -21.92 5.33
CA LEU A 26 2.04 -21.95 4.37
C LEU A 26 2.91 -20.68 4.41
N TYR A 27 2.31 -19.49 4.60
CA TYR A 27 3.08 -18.27 4.79
C TYR A 27 3.98 -18.34 6.03
N ASN A 28 3.45 -18.83 7.15
CA ASN A 28 4.23 -19.03 8.36
C ASN A 28 5.31 -20.11 8.19
N GLN A 29 5.04 -21.15 7.41
CA GLN A 29 6.04 -22.15 7.07
C GLN A 29 7.23 -21.54 6.31
N ILE A 30 6.99 -20.65 5.33
CA ILE A 30 8.05 -19.94 4.59
C ILE A 30 8.88 -19.06 5.53
N LEU A 31 8.26 -18.39 6.50
CA LEU A 31 8.96 -17.58 7.50
C LEU A 31 9.88 -18.41 8.39
N ASN A 32 9.46 -19.62 8.74
CA ASN A 32 10.19 -20.50 9.63
C ASN A 32 11.33 -21.25 8.92
N GLU A 33 11.06 -21.78 7.73
CA GLU A 33 12.02 -22.60 6.99
C GLU A 33 12.99 -21.78 6.14
N PHE A 34 12.54 -20.62 5.62
CA PHE A 34 13.33 -19.79 4.69
C PHE A 34 13.37 -18.31 5.11
N PRO A 35 13.79 -17.99 6.34
CA PRO A 35 13.65 -16.64 6.91
C PRO A 35 14.40 -15.53 6.14
N SER A 36 15.45 -15.88 5.38
CA SER A 36 16.23 -14.94 4.57
C SER A 36 15.80 -14.87 3.10
N SER A 37 14.75 -15.60 2.70
CA SER A 37 14.24 -15.59 1.33
C SER A 37 13.44 -14.33 1.01
N LYS A 38 13.33 -13.98 -0.28
CA LYS A 38 12.47 -12.88 -0.72
C LYS A 38 11.01 -13.21 -0.42
N GLU A 39 10.64 -14.49 -0.57
CA GLU A 39 9.32 -15.04 -0.29
C GLU A 39 8.94 -14.91 1.19
N ALA A 40 9.89 -14.99 2.13
CA ALA A 40 9.62 -14.69 3.53
C ALA A 40 9.21 -13.22 3.72
N THR A 41 9.83 -12.28 3.00
CA THR A 41 9.42 -10.88 3.05
C THR A 41 8.01 -10.70 2.51
N TYR A 42 7.69 -11.33 1.38
CA TYR A 42 6.34 -11.31 0.81
C TYR A 42 5.30 -11.96 1.73
N SER A 43 5.64 -13.08 2.36
CA SER A 43 4.77 -13.82 3.28
C SER A 43 4.35 -12.96 4.47
N LYS A 44 5.24 -12.14 5.04
CA LYS A 44 4.89 -11.19 6.12
C LYS A 44 3.81 -10.20 5.70
N SER A 45 3.91 -9.65 4.49
CA SER A 45 2.91 -8.70 3.96
C SER A 45 1.55 -9.37 3.78
N GLN A 46 1.51 -10.59 3.25
CA GLN A 46 0.27 -11.33 3.04
C GLN A 46 -0.42 -11.72 4.36
N ILE A 47 0.35 -12.14 5.37
CA ILE A 47 -0.17 -12.41 6.72
C ILE A 47 -0.84 -11.15 7.29
N SER A 48 -0.18 -9.99 7.21
CA SER A 48 -0.74 -8.72 7.69
C SER A 48 -2.05 -8.35 6.98
N ASN A 49 -2.17 -8.63 5.68
CA ASN A 49 -3.40 -8.37 4.91
C ASN A 49 -4.54 -9.31 5.32
N ILE A 50 -4.22 -10.59 5.59
CA ILE A 50 -5.22 -11.58 6.04
C ILE A 50 -5.68 -11.23 7.45
N GLU A 51 -4.76 -11.02 8.39
CA GLU A 51 -5.08 -10.69 9.79
C GLU A 51 -5.87 -9.38 9.91
N GLY A 52 -5.56 -8.39 9.05
CA GLY A 52 -6.34 -7.15 8.95
C GLY A 52 -7.75 -7.33 8.38
N ASN A 53 -7.98 -8.35 7.55
CA ASN A 53 -9.30 -8.65 6.94
C ASN A 53 -10.16 -9.63 7.77
N VAL A 54 -9.57 -10.43 8.67
CA VAL A 54 -10.30 -11.39 9.53
C VAL A 54 -11.27 -10.68 10.51
N GLN A 55 -11.23 -9.35 10.64
CA GLN A 55 -12.21 -8.56 11.39
C GLN A 55 -13.47 -8.12 10.61
N LYS A 56 -13.61 -8.43 9.31
CA LYS A 56 -14.82 -8.08 8.55
C LYS A 56 -15.53 -9.32 8.00
N PRO A 57 -16.82 -9.55 8.32
CA PRO A 57 -17.60 -10.63 7.74
C PRO A 57 -17.68 -10.53 6.22
N LYS A 58 -17.56 -11.69 5.59
CA LYS A 58 -17.47 -11.91 4.14
C LYS A 58 -18.65 -11.28 3.38
N GLU A 59 -18.34 -10.43 2.40
CA GLU A 59 -19.25 -10.13 1.28
C GLU A 59 -18.63 -10.65 -0.03
N LYS A 60 -19.44 -11.48 -0.70
CA LYS A 60 -19.12 -12.25 -1.90
C LYS A 60 -18.83 -11.34 -3.09
N GLN A 61 -17.82 -11.69 -3.89
CA GLN A 61 -17.86 -11.44 -5.33
C GLN A 61 -17.39 -12.71 -6.07
N GLN A 62 -18.33 -13.30 -6.80
CA GLN A 62 -18.17 -14.45 -7.69
C GLN A 62 -18.06 -13.98 -9.15
N GLY A 63 -17.32 -14.77 -9.96
CA GLY A 63 -17.42 -14.88 -11.42
C GLY A 63 -16.28 -14.18 -12.17
N HIS A 64 -15.52 -14.78 -13.10
CA HIS A 64 -15.64 -15.98 -13.95
C HIS A 64 -14.21 -16.60 -14.12
N GLN A 65 -13.99 -17.93 -13.96
CA GLN A 65 -13.92 -19.01 -14.99
C GLN A 65 -13.22 -18.62 -16.31
N GLU A 66 -12.40 -19.41 -17.02
CA GLU A 66 -11.64 -20.67 -16.89
C GLU A 66 -10.90 -20.78 -18.25
N THR A 67 -9.62 -21.15 -18.32
CA THR A 67 -9.03 -21.91 -19.46
C THR A 67 -7.66 -22.44 -19.03
N GLU A 68 -7.59 -23.75 -18.86
CA GLU A 68 -6.37 -24.53 -18.62
C GLU A 68 -5.48 -24.60 -19.87
N ARG A 69 -4.17 -24.83 -19.62
CA ARG A 69 -3.08 -25.19 -20.55
C ARG A 69 -2.17 -24.07 -21.04
N GLN A 70 -1.32 -23.57 -20.13
CA GLN A 70 0.10 -23.21 -20.39
C GLN A 70 0.75 -22.75 -19.08
N ASP A 71 0.90 -23.66 -18.12
CA ASP A 71 1.20 -23.33 -16.71
C ASP A 71 2.68 -23.28 -16.32
N THR A 72 3.61 -23.31 -17.29
CA THR A 72 5.04 -23.41 -16.95
C THR A 72 5.83 -22.09 -17.06
N GLU A 73 5.42 -21.12 -17.88
CA GLU A 73 6.21 -19.87 -18.08
C GLU A 73 5.54 -18.58 -17.53
N LEU A 74 4.24 -18.59 -17.26
CA LEU A 74 3.51 -17.44 -16.71
C LEU A 74 3.61 -17.27 -15.18
N SER A 75 4.26 -18.22 -14.51
CA SER A 75 4.41 -18.24 -13.05
C SER A 75 5.48 -17.28 -12.54
N GLU A 76 6.44 -16.88 -13.38
CA GLU A 76 7.50 -15.94 -12.98
C GLU A 76 7.02 -14.48 -13.00
N TYR A 77 6.01 -14.18 -13.83
CA TYR A 77 5.54 -12.80 -14.04
C TYR A 77 4.50 -12.32 -13.01
N GLN A 78 3.83 -13.22 -12.28
CA GLN A 78 2.87 -12.82 -11.23
C GLN A 78 3.53 -12.55 -9.87
N VAL A 79 4.83 -12.79 -9.72
CA VAL A 79 5.61 -12.48 -8.51
C VAL A 79 6.04 -11.00 -8.48
N LEU A 80 5.85 -10.24 -9.56
CA LEU A 80 6.35 -8.87 -9.74
C LEU A 80 5.27 -7.77 -9.72
N VAL A 81 4.11 -8.00 -9.10
CA VAL A 81 3.24 -6.87 -8.68
C VAL A 81 3.59 -6.49 -7.24
N GLU A 82 4.87 -6.21 -7.04
CA GLU A 82 5.39 -5.57 -5.84
C GLU A 82 4.86 -4.13 -5.82
N GLU A 83 4.41 -3.61 -4.67
CA GLU A 83 4.12 -2.18 -4.54
C GLU A 83 5.42 -1.43 -4.86
N ARG A 84 5.54 -0.92 -6.09
CA ARG A 84 6.82 -0.46 -6.64
C ARG A 84 7.38 0.78 -5.95
N TYR A 85 6.58 1.43 -5.10
CA TYR A 85 6.91 2.70 -4.47
C TYR A 85 6.47 2.79 -3.00
N PRO A 86 6.88 1.84 -2.13
CA PRO A 86 6.49 1.86 -0.72
C PRO A 86 7.09 3.09 -0.01
N THR A 87 8.33 3.44 -0.36
CA THR A 87 9.04 4.61 0.15
C THR A 87 8.35 5.93 -0.25
N LEU A 88 7.85 6.06 -1.49
CA LEU A 88 7.17 7.31 -1.87
C LEU A 88 5.81 7.45 -1.17
N ARG A 89 5.06 6.37 -0.98
CA ARG A 89 3.82 6.40 -0.17
C ARG A 89 4.10 6.80 1.29
N PHE A 90 5.21 6.33 1.84
CA PHE A 90 5.69 6.75 3.16
C PHE A 90 6.03 8.24 3.18
N ILE A 91 6.81 8.74 2.21
CA ILE A 91 7.16 10.15 2.09
C ILE A 91 5.91 11.03 1.98
N ALA A 92 4.93 10.67 1.14
CA ALA A 92 3.67 11.39 1.04
C ALA A 92 2.96 11.49 2.40
N SER A 93 2.94 10.37 3.15
CA SER A 93 2.35 10.33 4.49
C SER A 93 3.12 11.21 5.50
N MET A 94 4.45 11.30 5.39
CA MET A 94 5.26 12.23 6.18
C MET A 94 4.88 13.69 5.90
N TYR A 95 4.73 14.08 4.63
CA TYR A 95 4.31 15.45 4.27
C TYR A 95 2.95 15.81 4.85
N LYS A 96 1.99 14.87 4.83
CA LYS A 96 0.69 15.06 5.48
C LYS A 96 0.82 15.23 7.00
N GLY A 97 1.67 14.43 7.64
CA GLY A 97 1.97 14.57 9.07
C GLY A 97 2.59 15.92 9.43
N LEU A 98 3.55 16.38 8.61
CA LEU A 98 4.16 17.71 8.77
C LEU A 98 3.14 18.84 8.58
N ALA A 99 2.22 18.72 7.63
CA ALA A 99 1.16 19.70 7.43
C ALA A 99 0.29 19.86 8.69
N ILE A 100 -0.10 18.75 9.32
CA ILE A 100 -0.85 18.77 10.57
C ILE A 100 -0.03 19.41 11.68
N LEU A 101 1.25 19.04 11.81
CA LEU A 101 2.16 19.59 12.82
C LEU A 101 2.32 21.11 12.66
N VAL A 102 2.54 21.59 11.44
CA VAL A 102 2.62 23.04 11.14
C VAL A 102 1.30 23.73 11.49
N GLY A 103 0.16 23.14 11.13
CA GLY A 103 -1.15 23.67 11.50
C GLY A 103 -1.34 23.81 13.01
N VAL A 104 -0.93 22.81 13.79
CA VAL A 104 -0.97 22.85 15.26
C VAL A 104 -0.06 23.96 15.81
N ILE A 105 1.17 24.11 15.28
CA ILE A 105 2.08 25.18 15.69
C ILE A 105 1.45 26.55 15.44
N VAL A 106 0.86 26.75 14.27
CA VAL A 106 0.18 28.02 13.92
C VAL A 106 -0.92 28.33 14.92
N ILE A 107 -1.78 27.35 15.24
CA ILE A 107 -2.84 27.52 16.25
C ILE A 107 -2.25 27.91 17.61
N ILE A 108 -1.19 27.23 18.07
CA ILE A 108 -0.54 27.55 19.36
C ILE A 108 0.04 28.97 19.35
N THR A 109 0.69 29.38 18.27
CA THR A 109 1.25 30.74 18.15
C THR A 109 0.16 31.81 18.14
N MET A 110 -1.00 31.51 17.55
CA MET A 110 -2.17 32.38 17.50
C MET A 110 -2.70 32.68 18.91
N PHE A 111 -2.78 31.68 19.79
CA PHE A 111 -3.18 31.87 21.20
C PHE A 111 -2.18 32.68 22.03
N ARG A 112 -0.90 32.76 21.61
CA ARG A 112 0.12 33.56 22.30
C ARG A 112 0.19 35.02 21.82
N SER A 113 -0.30 35.32 20.62
CA SER A 113 -0.11 36.61 19.95
C SER A 113 -1.25 37.60 20.20
N ASN A 114 -1.83 37.63 21.41
CA ASN A 114 -3.07 38.37 21.72
C ASN A 114 -3.00 39.88 21.41
N ASP A 115 -1.82 40.51 21.49
CA ASP A 115 -1.70 41.96 21.38
C ASP A 115 -1.17 42.44 20.01
N ASN A 116 -0.69 41.54 19.15
CA ASN A 116 -0.08 41.89 17.87
C ASN A 116 -0.91 41.40 16.69
N ILE A 117 -1.87 42.22 16.26
CA ILE A 117 -2.78 41.93 15.16
C ILE A 117 -2.05 41.62 13.84
N VAL A 118 -0.93 42.31 13.57
CA VAL A 118 -0.11 42.07 12.37
C VAL A 118 0.52 40.67 12.41
N LEU A 119 1.04 40.25 13.57
CA LEU A 119 1.59 38.90 13.74
C LEU A 119 0.52 37.83 13.67
N PHE A 120 -0.67 38.10 14.21
CA PHE A 120 -1.82 37.22 14.12
C PHE A 120 -2.20 36.93 12.66
N PHE A 121 -2.47 37.96 11.86
CA PHE A 121 -2.84 37.76 10.46
C PHE A 121 -1.68 37.23 9.61
N GLY A 122 -0.45 37.70 9.87
CA GLY A 122 0.74 37.21 9.18
C GLY A 122 0.95 35.71 9.38
N SER A 123 0.85 35.23 10.63
CA SER A 123 0.99 33.81 10.97
C SER A 123 -0.13 32.95 10.38
N LEU A 124 -1.35 33.47 10.32
CA LEU A 124 -2.49 32.77 9.72
C LEU A 124 -2.31 32.58 8.21
N VAL A 125 -1.90 33.63 7.49
CA VAL A 125 -1.67 33.56 6.04
C VAL A 125 -0.48 32.65 5.73
N LEU A 126 0.67 32.86 6.38
CA LEU A 126 1.86 32.03 6.18
C LEU A 126 1.61 30.57 6.56
N GLY A 127 0.92 30.34 7.67
CA GLY A 127 0.52 29.02 8.13
C GLY A 127 -0.38 28.30 7.13
N ALA A 128 -1.44 28.98 6.66
CA ALA A 128 -2.35 28.42 5.67
C ALA A 128 -1.64 28.06 4.36
N ILE A 129 -0.80 28.97 3.84
CA ILE A 129 0.00 28.70 2.63
C ILE A 129 0.89 27.48 2.86
N GLY A 130 1.64 27.44 3.96
CA GLY A 130 2.54 26.32 4.28
C GLY A 130 1.80 24.98 4.37
N VAL A 131 0.66 24.93 5.07
CA VAL A 131 -0.16 23.72 5.19
C VAL A 131 -0.69 23.27 3.83
N ILE A 132 -1.22 24.20 3.02
CA ILE A 132 -1.75 23.89 1.69
C ILE A 132 -0.64 23.35 0.79
N THR A 133 0.55 23.97 0.80
CA THR A 133 1.69 23.50 0.01
C THR A 133 2.12 22.10 0.40
N LEU A 134 2.22 21.80 1.70
CA LEU A 134 2.59 20.46 2.18
C LEU A 134 1.54 19.40 1.81
N LEU A 135 0.25 19.72 1.95
CA LEU A 135 -0.84 18.82 1.53
C LEU A 135 -0.83 18.61 0.01
N ALA A 136 -0.64 19.66 -0.78
CA ALA A 136 -0.55 19.57 -2.22
C ALA A 136 0.63 18.70 -2.67
N MET A 137 1.79 18.79 -2.01
CA MET A 137 2.92 17.90 -2.27
C MET A 137 2.58 16.44 -1.93
N SER A 138 1.96 16.18 -0.77
CA SER A 138 1.52 14.84 -0.38
C SER A 138 0.57 14.21 -1.40
N GLU A 139 -0.50 14.93 -1.77
CA GLU A 139 -1.48 14.43 -2.73
C GLU A 139 -0.91 14.32 -4.14
N GLY A 140 -0.05 15.26 -4.54
CA GLY A 140 0.67 15.18 -5.81
C GLY A 140 1.46 13.88 -5.93
N ILE A 141 2.24 13.51 -4.90
CA ILE A 141 2.99 12.24 -4.89
C ILE A 141 2.05 11.04 -5.02
N ARG A 142 0.94 11.01 -4.28
CA ARG A 142 -0.04 9.91 -4.34
C ARG A 142 -0.63 9.75 -5.74
N VAL A 143 -1.07 10.86 -6.34
CA VAL A 143 -1.63 10.86 -7.70
C VAL A 143 -0.61 10.36 -8.73
N PHE A 144 0.66 10.75 -8.63
CA PHE A 144 1.68 10.23 -9.54
C PHE A 144 1.85 8.72 -9.42
N ILE A 145 1.84 8.18 -8.20
CA ILE A 145 1.92 6.73 -7.96
C ILE A 145 0.69 6.04 -8.57
N ASP A 146 -0.51 6.56 -8.34
CA ASP A 146 -1.76 5.99 -8.85
C ASP A 146 -1.81 6.00 -10.39
N ILE A 147 -1.31 7.07 -11.03
CA ILE A 147 -1.22 7.17 -12.49
C ILE A 147 -0.25 6.11 -13.05
N GLU A 148 0.92 5.92 -12.43
CA GLU A 148 1.88 4.90 -12.86
C GLU A 148 1.28 3.50 -12.72
N GLU A 149 0.63 3.22 -11.60
CA GLU A 149 0.00 1.93 -11.36
C GLU A 149 -1.10 1.64 -12.37
N ASN A 150 -1.94 2.63 -12.68
CA ASN A 150 -3.00 2.49 -13.67
C ASN A 150 -2.46 2.33 -15.09
N THR A 151 -1.40 3.08 -15.45
CA THR A 151 -0.75 2.97 -16.76
C THR A 151 -0.17 1.57 -16.95
N ARG A 152 0.51 1.02 -15.92
CA ARG A 152 1.05 -0.34 -15.95
C ARG A 152 -0.05 -1.39 -16.09
N LYS A 153 -1.14 -1.27 -15.31
CA LYS A 153 -2.29 -2.17 -15.41
C LYS A 153 -2.88 -2.17 -16.82
N PHE A 154 -3.00 -0.99 -17.43
CA PHE A 154 -3.53 -0.84 -18.79
C PHE A 154 -2.62 -1.49 -19.85
N THR A 155 -1.29 -1.29 -19.77
CA THR A 155 -0.34 -1.93 -20.68
C THR A 155 -0.39 -3.46 -20.58
N LEU A 156 -0.47 -4.00 -19.37
CA LEU A 156 -0.59 -5.45 -19.13
C LEU A 156 -1.91 -6.03 -19.62
N GLN A 157 -2.99 -5.25 -19.63
CA GLN A 157 -4.28 -5.68 -20.19
C GLN A 157 -4.26 -5.68 -21.72
N GLN A 158 -3.58 -4.72 -22.35
CA GLN A 158 -3.45 -4.68 -23.81
C GLN A 158 -2.56 -5.80 -24.35
N SER A 159 -1.50 -6.18 -23.64
CA SER A 159 -0.63 -7.29 -24.08
C SER A 159 -1.30 -8.68 -24.01
N LYS A 160 -2.51 -8.78 -23.43
CA LYS A 160 -3.29 -10.03 -23.33
C LYS A 160 -4.39 -10.15 -24.38
N LYS A 161 -4.61 -9.13 -25.22
CA LYS A 161 -5.56 -9.15 -26.34
C LYS A 161 -4.82 -9.43 -27.64
#